data_AF-A0ABD0PBX5-F1
#
_entry.id   AF-A0ABD0PBX5-F1
#
_cell.length_a   1.000
_cell.length_b   1.000
_cell.length_c   1.000
_cell.angle_alpha   90.00
_cell.angle_beta   90.00
_cell.angle_gamma   90.00
#
_symmetry.space_group_name_H-M   'P 1'
#
loop_
_entity.id
_entity.type
_entity.pdbx_description
1 polymer ?
#
loop_
_entity_poly.entity_id
_entity_poly.type
_entity_poly.pdbx_seq_one_letter_code
_entity_poly.pdbx_strand_id
1 'polypeptide(L)'
;VLYHLFEEFISVGTITATDVFLGVVCFLVVSLGGIVVGAIYGILAAFTSRFTSHTRVIEPLFVFVYSYMAYLSAELFHLSGIMA
;
A
#
# COMPACT_ATOMS: atom_id res chain seq x y z
N VAL A 1 3.85 -8.72 -3.27
CA VAL A 1 5.12 -8.40 -2.56
C VAL A 1 6.05 -9.61 -2.39
N LEU A 2 5.74 -10.59 -1.53
CA LEU A 2 6.66 -11.71 -1.25
C LEU A 2 6.98 -12.56 -2.50
N TYR A 3 5.98 -12.78 -3.36
CA TYR A 3 6.15 -13.46 -4.64
C TYR A 3 7.15 -12.74 -5.55
N HIS A 4 6.99 -11.42 -5.75
CA HIS A 4 7.91 -10.62 -6.58
C HIS A 4 9.34 -10.59 -6.01
N LEU A 5 9.48 -10.55 -4.69
CA LEU A 5 10.79 -10.61 -4.04
C LEU A 5 11.48 -11.96 -4.27
N PHE A 6 10.73 -13.07 -4.20
CA PHE A 6 11.28 -14.39 -4.52
C PHE A 6 11.54 -14.58 -6.01
N GLU A 7 10.72 -14.00 -6.88
CA GLU A 7 10.94 -13.99 -8.34
C GLU A 7 12.26 -13.28 -8.68
N GLU A 8 12.54 -12.12 -8.07
CA GLU A 8 13.82 -11.43 -8.21
C GLU A 8 14.98 -12.29 -7.70
N PHE A 9 14.86 -12.93 -6.53
CA PHE A 9 15.91 -13.79 -5.98
C PHE A 9 16.22 -15.00 -6.87
N ILE A 10 15.20 -15.57 -7.51
CA ILE A 10 15.37 -16.67 -8.47
C ILE A 10 16.14 -16.20 -9.72
N SER A 11 15.96 -14.95 -10.16
CA SER A 11 16.66 -14.39 -11.33
C SER A 11 18.17 -14.21 -11.11
N VAL A 12 18.60 -13.98 -9.86
CA VAL A 12 20.01 -13.68 -9.50
C VAL A 12 20.87 -14.95 -9.37
N GLY A 13 20.25 -16.13 -9.19
CA GLY A 13 20.91 -17.45 -9.26
C GLY A 13 21.78 -17.85 -8.06
N THR A 14 22.52 -16.92 -7.45
CA THR A 14 23.30 -17.17 -6.21
C THR A 14 22.90 -16.16 -5.13
N ILE A 15 22.30 -16.65 -4.05
CA ILE A 15 21.83 -15.82 -2.92
C ILE A 15 22.92 -15.78 -1.85
N THR A 16 23.38 -14.59 -1.51
CA THR A 16 24.34 -14.34 -0.43
C THR A 16 23.61 -13.91 0.85
N ALA A 17 24.25 -14.04 2.02
CA ALA A 17 23.67 -13.58 3.29
C ALA A 17 23.27 -12.09 3.29
N THR A 18 23.94 -11.27 2.47
CA THR A 18 23.60 -9.87 2.23
C THR A 18 22.27 -9.68 1.53
N ASP A 19 21.92 -10.56 0.60
CA ASP A 19 20.66 -10.48 -0.18
C ASP A 19 19.46 -10.80 0.71
N VAL A 20 19.63 -11.73 1.65
CA VAL A 20 18.61 -12.02 2.68
C VAL A 20 18.37 -10.79 3.55
N PHE A 21 19.43 -10.09 3.97
CA PHE A 21 19.29 -8.85 4.75
C PHE A 21 18.60 -7.74 3.93
N LEU A 22 18.99 -7.56 2.67
CA LEU A 22 18.34 -6.63 1.75
C LEU A 22 16.85 -6.96 1.54
N GLY A 23 16.50 -8.25 1.45
CA GLY A 23 15.10 -8.69 1.37
C GLY A 23 14.27 -8.27 2.58
N VAL A 24 14.83 -8.38 3.79
CA VAL A 24 14.16 -7.92 5.03
C VAL A 24 13.96 -6.40 5.02
N VAL A 25 14.98 -5.64 4.61
CA VAL A 25 14.88 -4.18 4.51
C VAL A 25 13.85 -3.78 3.46
N CYS A 26 13.86 -4.43 2.28
CA CYS A 26 12.92 -4.17 1.20
C CYS A 26 11.48 -4.44 1.65
N PHE A 27 11.24 -5.54 2.37
CA PHE A 27 9.93 -5.84 2.94
C PHE A 27 9.43 -4.71 3.86
N LEU A 28 10.29 -4.21 4.77
CA LEU A 28 9.92 -3.11 5.66
C LEU A 28 9.60 -1.82 4.89
N VAL A 29 10.41 -1.47 3.89
CA VAL A 29 10.20 -0.27 3.06
C VAL A 29 8.86 -0.37 2.30
N VAL A 30 8.59 -1.51 1.66
CA VAL A 30 7.37 -1.74 0.88
C VAL A 30 6.12 -1.75 1.77
N SER A 31 6.19 -2.35 2.96
CA SER A 31 5.09 -2.35 3.92
C SER A 31 4.83 -0.98 4.54
N LEU A 32 5.87 -0.28 5.01
CA LEU A 32 5.74 1.06 5.57
C LEU A 32 5.27 2.07 4.52
N GLY A 33 5.78 1.96 3.28
CA GLY A 33 5.32 2.77 2.17
C GLY A 33 3.82 2.59 1.89
N GLY A 34 3.32 1.34 1.93
CA GLY A 34 1.88 1.06 1.84
C GLY A 34 1.09 1.80 2.93
N ILE A 35 1.50 1.67 4.19
CA ILE A 35 0.84 2.34 5.33
C ILE A 35 0.79 3.86 5.15
N VAL A 36 1.87 4.47 4.67
CA VAL A 36 1.91 5.93 4.44
C VAL A 36 0.93 6.34 3.34
N VAL A 37 0.88 5.60 2.23
CA VAL A 37 -0.09 5.85 1.15
C VAL A 37 -1.52 5.71 1.68
N GLY A 38 -1.79 4.65 2.42
CA GLY A 38 -3.08 4.41 3.08
C GLY A 38 -3.50 5.54 4.02
N ALA A 39 -2.56 6.01 4.84
CA ALA A 39 -2.81 7.13 5.76
C ALA A 39 -3.19 8.42 5.01
N ILE A 40 -2.53 8.73 3.89
CA ILE A 40 -2.87 9.90 3.06
C ILE A 40 -4.30 9.79 2.55
N TYR A 41 -4.67 8.65 1.96
CA TYR A 41 -6.02 8.43 1.45
C TYR A 41 -7.08 8.37 2.56
N GLY A 42 -6.76 7.84 3.73
CA GLY A 42 -7.62 7.85 4.91
C GLY A 42 -7.88 9.26 5.43
N ILE A 43 -6.87 10.14 5.45
CA ILE A 43 -7.02 11.55 5.79
C ILE A 43 -7.92 12.25 4.77
N LEU A 44 -7.72 12.00 3.47
CA LEU A 44 -8.58 12.55 2.42
C LEU A 44 -10.03 12.08 2.57
N ALA A 45 -10.25 10.80 2.87
CA ALA A 45 -11.58 10.25 3.12
C ALA A 45 -12.25 10.92 4.33
N ALA A 46 -11.53 11.05 5.46
CA ALA A 46 -12.04 11.71 6.65
C ALA A 46 -12.37 13.19 6.40
N PHE A 47 -11.52 13.89 5.64
CA PHE A 47 -11.75 15.27 5.26
C PHE A 47 -12.98 15.42 4.35
N THR A 48 -13.12 14.59 3.32
CA THR A 48 -14.26 14.61 2.40
C THR A 48 -15.57 14.25 3.11
N SER A 49 -15.55 13.29 4.03
CA SER A 49 -16.73 12.92 4.83
C SER A 49 -17.28 14.08 5.66
N ARG A 50 -16.43 15.01 6.12
CA ARG A 50 -16.88 16.22 6.84
C ARG A 50 -17.82 17.09 6.00
N PHE A 51 -17.65 17.16 4.68
CA PHE A 51 -18.51 17.95 3.79
C PHE A 51 -19.81 17.24 3.40
N THR A 52 -19.93 15.95 3.72
CA THR A 52 -21.06 15.08 3.33
C THR A 52 -22.17 15.04 4.39
N SER A 53 -22.11 15.87 5.43
CA SER A 53 -23.00 15.80 6.60
C SER A 53 -24.51 15.85 6.29
N HIS A 54 -24.93 16.35 5.13
CA HIS A 54 -26.33 16.44 4.74
C HIS A 54 -26.86 15.21 3.98
N THR A 55 -25.97 14.34 3.49
CA THR A 55 -26.28 13.15 2.66
C THR A 55 -25.48 11.94 3.13
N ARG A 56 -25.59 11.57 4.41
CA ARG A 56 -24.80 10.49 5.05
C ARG A 56 -24.83 9.12 4.38
N VAL A 57 -25.83 8.86 3.53
CA VAL A 57 -25.91 7.64 2.70
C VAL A 57 -24.71 7.45 1.75
N ILE A 58 -24.01 8.51 1.37
CA ILE A 58 -22.84 8.41 0.47
C ILE A 58 -21.51 8.29 1.21
N GLU A 59 -21.47 8.45 2.54
CA GLU A 59 -20.24 8.32 3.34
C GLU A 59 -19.56 6.95 3.16
N PRO A 60 -20.27 5.80 3.16
CA PRO A 60 -19.64 4.51 2.93
C PRO A 60 -19.00 4.40 1.54
N LEU A 61 -19.62 5.03 0.53
CA LEU A 61 -19.14 5.00 -0.85
C LEU A 61 -17.78 5.71 -0.97
N PHE A 62 -17.59 6.85 -0.29
CA PHE A 62 -16.30 7.53 -0.26
C PHE A 62 -15.22 6.67 0.40
N VAL A 63 -15.53 6.00 1.51
CA VAL A 63 -14.57 5.09 2.16
C VAL A 63 -14.14 4.00 1.19
N PHE A 64 -15.06 3.35 0.49
CA PHE A 64 -14.72 2.32 -0.49
C PHE A 64 -13.86 2.85 -1.65
N VAL A 65 -14.23 4.01 -2.21
CA VAL A 65 -13.50 4.61 -3.34
C VAL A 65 -12.09 5.02 -2.91
N TYR A 66 -11.93 5.69 -1.76
CA TYR A 66 -10.61 6.11 -1.29
C TYR A 66 -9.72 4.93 -0.90
N SER A 67 -10.27 3.89 -0.26
CA SER A 67 -9.52 2.64 0.01
C SER A 67 -9.06 1.95 -1.27
N TYR A 68 -9.91 1.91 -2.31
CA TYR A 68 -9.53 1.31 -3.58
C TYR A 68 -8.47 2.15 -4.33
N MET A 69 -8.57 3.48 -4.26
CA MET A 69 -7.56 4.38 -4.83
C MET A 69 -6.22 4.25 -4.09
N ALA A 70 -6.24 4.04 -2.76
CA ALA A 70 -5.04 3.78 -1.98
C ALA A 70 -4.35 2.49 -2.42
N TYR A 71 -5.13 1.40 -2.55
CA TYR A 71 -4.66 0.11 -3.04
C TYR A 71 -4.00 0.23 -4.42
N LEU A 72 -4.70 0.83 -5.40
CA LEU A 72 -4.19 0.99 -6.76
C LEU A 72 -2.93 1.86 -6.82
N SER A 73 -2.88 2.93 -6.02
CA SER A 73 -1.73 3.82 -5.98
C SER A 73 -0.51 3.13 -5.37
N ALA A 74 -0.72 2.37 -4.30
CA ALA A 74 0.35 1.58 -3.71
C ALA A 74 0.87 0.50 -4.67
N GLU A 75 0.00 -0.23 -5.37
CA GLU A 75 0.40 -1.18 -6.42
C GLU A 75 1.17 -0.49 -7.56
N LEU A 76 0.76 0.71 -7.97
CA LEU A 76 1.45 1.47 -9.03
C LEU A 76 2.91 1.81 -8.67
N PHE A 77 3.18 2.04 -7.38
CA PHE A 77 4.53 2.30 -6.86
C PHE A 77 5.26 1.03 -6.39
N HIS A 78 4.73 -0.17 -6.68
CA HIS A 78 5.25 -1.46 -6.18
C HIS A 78 5.33 -1.53 -4.64
N LEU A 79 4.54 -0.71 -3.95
CA LEU A 79 4.35 -0.74 -2.51
C LEU A 79 3.32 -1.81 -2.15
N SER A 80 3.15 -2.11 -0.86
CA SER A 80 2.16 -3.11 -0.45
C SER A 80 0.75 -2.53 -0.53
N GLY A 81 0.03 -2.85 -1.61
CA GLY A 81 -1.37 -2.41 -1.81
C GLY A 81 -2.31 -2.82 -0.69
N ILE A 82 -2.14 -4.03 -0.14
CA ILE A 82 -2.96 -4.55 0.96
C ILE A 82 -2.72 -3.79 2.28
N MET A 83 -1.54 -3.19 2.44
CA MET A 83 -1.17 -2.43 3.64
C MET A 83 -1.49 -0.93 3.51
N ALA A 84 -1.93 -0.49 2.32
CA ALA A 84 -2.44 0.86 2.05
C ALA A 84 -3.96 0.91 2.30
#